data_AF-A0AAP2G8X2-F1
#
_entry.id   AF-A0AAP2G8X2-F1
#
_cell.length_a   1.000
_cell.length_b   1.000
_cell.length_c   1.000
_cell.angle_alpha   90.00
_cell.angle_beta   90.00
_cell.angle_gamma   90.00
#
_symmetry.space_group_name_H-M   'P 1'
#
loop_
_entity.id
_entity.type
_entity.pdbx_description
1 polymer ?
#
loop_
_entity_poly.entity_id
_entity_poly.type
_entity_poly.pdbx_seq_one_letter_code
_entity_poly.pdbx_strand_id
1 'polypeptide(L)'
;MNEISIGAVGAATIAGLVSMLGLIIGKEQKVSEFRQVWIDQLRKCVVDYLVSINAVCDILSLKKSGVEVDNAALLTNYKLLNEASHGITLRVNDEEKPSKALLASMNEFEQLAQDNGSLTPEKIKEVEGRFVQAAKELLKFEWTRVKRGEKVFVWTKRVILVSIVMLLGLLGFFWYDGSGASSLDVEGDAQPHLVLRND
;
A
#
# COMPACT_ATOMS: atom_id res chain seq x y z
N MET A 1 26.42 31.28 -31.06
CA MET A 1 25.28 30.53 -30.47
C MET A 1 25.64 29.06 -30.46
N ASN A 2 25.42 28.39 -29.33
CA ASN A 2 25.65 26.97 -29.02
C ASN A 2 27.04 26.55 -28.52
N GLU A 3 27.39 27.01 -27.32
CA GLU A 3 28.14 26.17 -26.37
C GLU A 3 27.18 25.79 -25.23
N ILE A 4 26.27 24.86 -25.52
CA ILE A 4 25.55 24.21 -24.43
C ILE A 4 26.57 23.28 -23.77
N SER A 5 27.04 23.66 -22.58
CA SER A 5 27.92 22.80 -21.80
C SER A 5 27.23 21.44 -21.59
N ILE A 6 27.87 20.38 -22.05
CA ILE A 6 27.44 18.98 -21.86
C ILE A 6 27.15 18.71 -20.37
N GLY A 7 27.89 19.36 -19.46
CA GLY A 7 27.66 19.28 -18.03
C GLY A 7 26.32 19.88 -17.59
N ALA A 8 25.87 20.98 -18.19
CA ALA A 8 24.59 21.61 -17.87
C ALA A 8 23.41 20.73 -18.30
N VAL A 9 23.51 20.09 -19.48
CA VAL A 9 22.49 19.14 -19.98
C VAL A 9 22.45 17.89 -19.11
N GLY A 10 23.61 17.37 -18.73
CA GLY A 10 23.73 16.23 -17.82
C GLY A 10 23.10 16.52 -16.46
N ALA A 11 23.42 17.66 -15.86
CA ALA A 11 22.87 18.09 -14.57
C ALA A 11 21.34 18.27 -14.63
N ALA A 12 20.81 18.93 -15.66
CA ALA A 12 19.36 19.11 -15.84
C ALA A 12 18.62 17.78 -16.00
N THR A 13 19.23 16.83 -16.72
CA THR A 13 18.66 15.49 -16.93
C THR A 13 18.60 14.72 -15.61
N ILE A 14 19.68 14.74 -14.82
CA ILE A 14 19.73 14.10 -13.49
C ILE A 14 18.69 14.74 -12.56
N ALA A 15 18.61 16.07 -12.53
CA ALA A 15 17.61 16.79 -11.75
C ALA A 15 16.18 16.38 -12.13
N GLY A 16 15.89 16.23 -13.43
CA GLY A 16 14.61 15.73 -13.92
C GLY A 16 14.30 14.30 -13.45
N LEU A 17 15.27 13.38 -13.54
CA LEU A 17 15.11 12.00 -13.08
C LEU A 17 14.89 11.91 -11.56
N VAL A 18 15.60 12.71 -10.78
CA VAL A 18 15.42 12.79 -9.33
C VAL A 18 14.05 13.35 -8.98
N SER A 19 13.59 14.39 -9.68
CA SER A 19 12.24 14.94 -9.51
C SER A 19 11.17 13.89 -9.81
N MET A 20 11.30 13.17 -10.93
CA MET A 20 10.39 12.09 -11.30
C MET A 20 10.35 10.97 -10.26
N LEU A 21 11.52 10.58 -9.71
CA LEU A 21 11.61 9.59 -8.64
C LEU A 21 10.84 10.04 -7.39
N GLY A 22 10.97 11.32 -7.01
CA GLY A 22 10.23 11.92 -5.90
C GLY A 22 8.71 11.85 -6.10
N LEU A 23 8.24 12.16 -7.30
CA LEU A 23 6.80 12.07 -7.63
C LEU A 23 6.28 10.64 -7.56
N ILE A 24 7.05 9.67 -8.05
CA ILE A 24 6.69 8.25 -8.02
C ILE A 24 6.59 7.75 -6.57
N ILE A 25 7.60 8.04 -5.75
CA ILE A 25 7.61 7.67 -4.33
C ILE A 25 6.41 8.30 -3.61
N GLY A 26 6.14 9.59 -3.86
CA GLY A 26 5.01 10.29 -3.27
C GLY A 26 3.67 9.66 -3.64
N LYS A 27 3.49 9.28 -4.91
CA LYS A 27 2.28 8.58 -5.38
C LYS A 27 2.14 7.21 -4.71
N GLU A 28 3.21 6.42 -4.65
CA GLU A 28 3.20 5.09 -3.99
C GLU A 28 2.83 5.19 -2.52
N GLN A 29 3.43 6.14 -1.80
CA GLN A 29 3.12 6.38 -0.39
C GLN A 29 1.63 6.70 -0.22
N LYS A 30 1.07 7.59 -1.04
CA LYS A 30 -0.35 7.92 -1.00
C LYS A 30 -1.26 6.75 -1.34
N VAL A 31 -0.91 5.95 -2.34
CA VAL A 31 -1.67 4.74 -2.67
C VAL A 31 -1.64 3.75 -1.50
N SER A 32 -0.49 3.56 -0.86
CA SER A 32 -0.36 2.69 0.32
C SER A 32 -1.22 3.21 1.49
N GLU A 33 -1.19 4.51 1.77
CA GLU A 33 -2.04 5.16 2.78
C GLU A 33 -3.53 4.92 2.50
N PHE A 34 -4.00 5.11 1.26
CA PHE A 34 -5.40 4.85 0.89
C PHE A 34 -5.79 3.38 1.05
N ARG A 35 -4.90 2.44 0.72
CA ARG A 35 -5.15 1.01 0.93
C ARG A 35 -5.22 0.65 2.41
N GLN A 36 -4.39 1.26 3.26
CA GLN A 36 -4.44 1.05 4.71
C GLN A 36 -5.76 1.58 5.29
N VAL A 37 -6.18 2.78 4.89
CA VAL A 37 -7.50 3.34 5.27
C VAL A 37 -8.63 2.41 4.86
N TRP A 38 -8.58 1.85 3.64
CA TRP A 38 -9.57 0.88 3.19
C TRP A 38 -9.58 -0.40 4.06
N ILE A 39 -8.41 -0.96 4.42
CA ILE A 39 -8.30 -2.12 5.33
C ILE A 39 -8.86 -1.79 6.71
N ASP A 40 -8.54 -0.61 7.25
CA ASP A 40 -8.99 -0.20 8.58
C ASP A 40 -10.51 0.00 8.61
N GLN A 41 -11.11 0.53 7.53
CA GLN A 41 -12.57 0.58 7.39
C GLN A 41 -13.18 -0.81 7.32
N LEU A 42 -12.58 -1.75 6.58
CA LEU A 42 -13.05 -3.14 6.56
C LEU A 42 -12.97 -3.77 7.95
N ARG A 43 -11.86 -3.57 8.68
CA ARG A 43 -11.71 -4.04 10.06
C ARG A 43 -12.79 -3.45 10.96
N LYS A 44 -13.12 -2.17 10.80
CA LYS A 44 -14.20 -1.53 11.54
C LYS A 44 -15.56 -2.18 11.24
N CYS A 45 -15.91 -2.39 9.97
CA CYS A 45 -17.16 -3.06 9.61
C CYS A 45 -17.24 -4.48 10.18
N VAL A 46 -16.14 -5.24 10.19
CA VAL A 46 -16.09 -6.58 10.81
C VAL A 46 -16.40 -6.52 12.30
N VAL A 47 -15.81 -5.56 13.03
CA VAL A 47 -16.07 -5.38 14.47
C VAL A 47 -17.51 -4.93 14.71
N ASP A 48 -17.98 -3.95 13.95
CA ASP A 48 -19.34 -3.42 14.07
C ASP A 48 -20.38 -4.52 13.79
N TYR A 49 -20.13 -5.39 12.79
CA TYR A 49 -20.96 -6.56 12.51
C TYR A 49 -21.00 -7.51 13.70
N LEU A 50 -19.84 -7.86 14.26
CA LEU A 50 -19.74 -8.79 15.38
C LEU A 50 -20.41 -8.26 16.66
N VAL A 51 -20.22 -6.98 16.96
CA VAL A 51 -20.88 -6.33 18.11
C VAL A 51 -22.40 -6.32 17.92
N SER A 52 -22.87 -5.94 16.73
CA SER A 52 -24.31 -5.81 16.46
C SER A 52 -25.00 -7.17 16.45
N ILE A 53 -24.40 -8.22 15.88
CA ILE A 53 -25.01 -9.56 15.87
C ILE A 53 -25.08 -10.14 17.28
N ASN A 54 -24.03 -9.97 18.09
CA ASN A 54 -24.05 -10.42 19.49
C ASN A 54 -25.11 -9.68 20.30
N ALA A 55 -25.25 -8.36 20.11
CA ALA A 55 -26.31 -7.58 20.76
C ALA A 55 -27.71 -8.05 20.34
N VAL A 56 -27.92 -8.36 19.05
CA VAL A 56 -29.19 -8.94 18.57
C VAL A 56 -29.44 -10.30 19.24
N CYS A 57 -28.45 -11.19 19.28
CA CYS A 57 -28.57 -12.49 19.93
C CYS A 57 -28.88 -12.40 21.43
N ASP A 58 -28.26 -11.47 22.15
CA ASP A 58 -28.48 -11.25 23.58
C ASP A 58 -29.91 -10.75 23.85
N ILE A 59 -30.37 -9.75 23.08
CA ILE A 59 -31.73 -9.20 23.14
C ILE A 59 -32.78 -10.30 22.85
N LEU A 60 -32.55 -11.13 21.83
CA LEU A 60 -33.43 -12.25 21.50
C LEU A 60 -33.45 -13.31 22.61
N SER A 61 -32.31 -13.59 23.24
CA SER A 61 -32.20 -14.55 24.35
C SER A 61 -32.92 -14.07 25.61
N LEU A 62 -32.83 -12.76 25.92
CA LEU A 62 -33.59 -12.13 27.00
C LEU A 62 -35.10 -12.20 26.76
N LYS A 63 -35.53 -11.92 25.52
CA LYS A 63 -36.94 -12.01 25.12
C LYS A 63 -37.50 -13.41 25.28
N LYS A 64 -36.71 -14.46 24.96
CA LYS A 64 -37.10 -15.86 25.21
C LYS A 64 -37.22 -16.20 26.70
N SER A 65 -36.38 -15.58 27.52
CA SER A 65 -36.43 -15.75 28.99
C SER A 65 -37.59 -15.00 29.65
N GLY A 66 -38.47 -14.36 28.88
CA GLY A 66 -39.65 -13.64 29.38
C GLY A 66 -39.36 -12.26 29.95
N VAL A 67 -38.14 -11.75 29.78
CA VAL A 67 -37.78 -10.37 30.13
C VAL A 67 -38.39 -9.43 29.10
N GLU A 68 -39.05 -8.35 29.53
CA GLU A 68 -39.45 -7.29 28.60
C GLU A 68 -38.20 -6.64 28.01
N VAL A 69 -38.13 -6.63 26.68
CA VAL A 69 -37.01 -6.04 25.96
C VAL A 69 -37.51 -4.92 25.07
N ASP A 70 -36.75 -3.82 25.04
CA ASP A 70 -37.04 -2.69 24.19
C ASP A 70 -36.90 -3.06 22.71
N ASN A 71 -38.02 -3.06 21.99
CA ASN A 71 -38.04 -3.33 20.55
C ASN A 71 -37.32 -2.22 19.75
N ALA A 72 -37.20 -1.00 20.29
CA ALA A 72 -36.44 0.07 19.63
C ALA A 72 -34.93 -0.19 19.66
N ALA A 73 -34.40 -0.71 20.77
CA ALA A 73 -33.03 -1.18 20.86
C ALA A 73 -32.75 -2.35 19.89
N LEU A 74 -33.68 -3.30 19.76
CA LEU A 74 -33.54 -4.40 18.79
C LEU A 74 -33.49 -3.87 17.33
N LEU A 75 -34.39 -2.96 16.97
CA LEU A 75 -34.42 -2.36 15.63
C LEU A 75 -33.13 -1.58 15.33
N THR A 76 -32.59 -0.89 16.33
CA THR A 76 -31.33 -0.13 16.20
C THR A 76 -30.16 -1.06 15.90
N ASN A 77 -30.04 -2.18 16.62
CA ASN A 77 -28.97 -3.15 16.38
C ASN A 77 -29.10 -3.85 15.02
N TYR A 78 -30.32 -4.14 14.55
CA TYR A 78 -30.51 -4.65 13.18
C TYR A 78 -30.07 -3.66 12.10
N LYS A 79 -30.33 -2.35 12.28
CA LYS A 79 -29.86 -1.33 11.34
C LYS A 79 -28.33 -1.29 11.28
N LEU A 80 -27.67 -1.29 12.44
CA LEU A 80 -26.21 -1.31 12.54
C LEU A 80 -25.61 -2.60 11.94
N LEU A 81 -26.24 -3.74 12.20
CA LEU A 81 -25.86 -5.02 11.62
C LEU A 81 -25.94 -5.00 10.10
N ASN A 82 -27.03 -4.48 9.53
CA ASN A 82 -27.21 -4.37 8.08
C ASN A 82 -26.22 -3.40 7.46
N GLU A 83 -25.97 -2.25 8.10
CA GLU A 83 -24.96 -1.29 7.66
C GLU A 83 -23.57 -1.92 7.61
N ALA A 84 -23.19 -2.64 8.67
CA ALA A 84 -21.92 -3.36 8.74
C ALA A 84 -21.84 -4.49 7.70
N SER A 85 -22.91 -5.26 7.54
CA SER A 85 -23.02 -6.38 6.57
C SER A 85 -22.82 -5.89 5.13
N HIS A 86 -23.55 -4.84 4.73
CA HIS A 86 -23.38 -4.22 3.43
C HIS A 86 -22.01 -3.55 3.29
N GLY A 87 -21.50 -2.95 4.37
CA GLY A 87 -20.17 -2.35 4.43
C GLY A 87 -19.04 -3.35 4.15
N ILE A 88 -19.15 -4.58 4.65
CA ILE A 88 -18.25 -5.70 4.35
C ILE A 88 -18.46 -6.14 2.90
N THR A 89 -19.69 -6.46 2.53
CA THR A 89 -20.04 -7.03 1.21
C THR A 89 -19.58 -6.14 0.05
N LEU A 90 -19.72 -4.82 0.16
CA LEU A 90 -19.32 -3.87 -0.87
C LEU A 90 -17.80 -3.67 -0.97
N ARG A 91 -17.04 -4.05 0.06
CA ARG A 91 -15.58 -3.91 0.09
C ARG A 91 -14.90 -5.19 -0.36
N VAL A 92 -15.41 -6.35 0.03
CA VAL A 92 -14.76 -7.63 -0.27
C VAL A 92 -15.06 -8.08 -1.71
N ASN A 93 -14.09 -8.76 -2.34
CA ASN A 93 -14.32 -9.44 -3.60
C ASN A 93 -14.79 -10.88 -3.31
N ASP A 94 -16.01 -11.21 -3.69
CA ASP A 94 -16.65 -12.50 -3.45
C ASP A 94 -16.04 -13.67 -4.25
N GLU A 95 -15.20 -13.39 -5.26
CA GLU A 95 -14.47 -14.41 -5.99
C GLU A 95 -13.23 -14.93 -5.22
N GLU A 96 -12.70 -14.12 -4.29
CA GLU A 96 -11.49 -14.46 -3.53
C GLU A 96 -11.79 -15.44 -2.39
N LYS A 97 -10.95 -16.49 -2.26
CA LYS A 97 -11.14 -17.54 -1.25
C LYS A 97 -11.33 -17.02 0.20
N PRO A 98 -10.53 -16.06 0.70
CA PRO A 98 -10.70 -15.56 2.07
C PRO A 98 -12.02 -14.82 2.27
N SER A 99 -12.49 -14.09 1.25
CA SER A 99 -13.77 -13.39 1.27
C SER A 99 -14.94 -14.37 1.30
N LYS A 100 -14.87 -15.46 0.52
CA LYS A 100 -15.91 -16.51 0.53
C LYS A 100 -16.10 -17.12 1.91
N ALA A 101 -15.01 -17.38 2.64
CA ALA A 101 -15.09 -17.92 3.99
C ALA A 101 -15.79 -16.94 4.95
N LEU A 102 -15.49 -15.65 4.85
CA LEU A 102 -16.14 -14.61 5.66
C LEU A 102 -17.63 -14.51 5.34
N LEU A 103 -17.99 -14.40 4.05
CA LEU A 103 -19.39 -14.31 3.62
C LEU A 103 -20.19 -15.56 3.98
N ALA A 104 -19.58 -16.75 3.90
CA ALA A 104 -20.21 -17.99 4.36
C ALA A 104 -20.55 -17.93 5.87
N SER A 105 -19.62 -17.45 6.70
CA SER A 105 -19.87 -17.30 8.14
C SER A 105 -20.95 -16.25 8.46
N MET A 106 -21.09 -15.20 7.63
CA MET A 106 -22.19 -14.23 7.76
C MET A 106 -23.55 -14.88 7.45
N ASN A 107 -23.62 -15.71 6.40
CA ASN A 107 -24.84 -16.46 6.07
C ASN A 107 -25.19 -17.49 7.16
N GLU A 108 -24.20 -18.13 7.78
CA GLU A 108 -24.43 -19.00 8.95
C GLU A 108 -25.08 -18.24 10.12
N PHE A 109 -24.64 -17.01 10.40
CA PHE A 109 -25.29 -16.17 11.41
C PHE A 109 -26.74 -15.84 11.08
N GLU A 110 -27.02 -15.50 9.82
CA GLU A 110 -28.39 -15.21 9.36
C GLU A 110 -29.31 -16.44 9.48
N GLN A 111 -28.82 -17.62 9.12
CA GLN A 111 -29.56 -18.88 9.27
C GLN A 111 -29.83 -19.19 10.73
N LEU A 112 -28.85 -18.98 11.61
CA LEU A 112 -29.00 -19.19 13.05
C LEU A 112 -30.02 -18.23 13.66
N ALA A 113 -30.08 -16.98 13.17
CA ALA A 113 -31.07 -16.00 13.59
C ALA A 113 -32.49 -16.33 13.10
N GLN A 114 -32.63 -16.94 11.92
CA GLN A 114 -33.93 -17.39 11.38
C GLN A 114 -34.48 -18.62 12.11
N ASP A 115 -33.60 -19.56 12.48
CA ASP A 115 -33.98 -20.72 13.28
C ASP A 115 -34.04 -20.37 14.77
N ASN A 116 -35.17 -19.81 15.18
CA ASN A 116 -35.48 -19.43 16.56
C ASN A 116 -35.29 -20.57 17.59
N GLY A 117 -35.23 -21.84 17.19
CA GLY A 117 -34.96 -22.96 18.09
C GLY A 117 -33.47 -23.19 18.39
N SER A 118 -32.58 -22.61 17.58
CA SER A 118 -31.14 -22.97 17.53
C SER A 118 -30.19 -21.93 18.12
N LEU A 119 -30.69 -20.75 18.52
CA LEU A 119 -29.94 -19.69 19.23
C LEU A 119 -29.55 -20.14 20.66
N THR A 120 -28.58 -21.04 20.75
CA THR A 120 -27.88 -21.39 21.98
C THR A 120 -26.56 -20.61 22.05
N PRO A 121 -26.13 -20.13 23.24
CA PRO A 121 -24.86 -19.42 23.40
C PRO A 121 -23.65 -20.17 22.81
N GLU A 122 -23.65 -21.50 22.87
CA GLU A 122 -22.58 -22.36 22.36
C GLU A 122 -22.45 -22.28 20.84
N LYS A 123 -23.58 -22.38 20.12
CA LYS A 123 -23.59 -22.28 18.65
C LYS A 123 -23.23 -20.87 18.17
N ILE A 124 -23.68 -19.83 18.88
CA ILE A 124 -23.31 -18.44 18.56
C ILE A 124 -21.79 -18.27 18.65
N LYS A 125 -21.17 -18.74 19.75
CA LYS A 125 -19.71 -18.71 19.93
C LYS A 125 -18.95 -19.49 18.86
N GLU A 126 -19.52 -20.59 18.39
CA GLU A 126 -18.91 -21.40 17.34
C GLU A 126 -18.86 -20.64 16.00
N VAL A 127 -19.99 -20.05 15.59
CA VAL A 127 -20.08 -19.24 14.36
C VAL A 127 -19.23 -17.97 14.49
N GLU A 128 -19.23 -17.31 15.65
CA GLU A 128 -18.35 -16.18 15.97
C GLU A 128 -16.88 -16.55 15.81
N GLY A 129 -16.46 -17.71 16.33
CA GLY A 129 -15.10 -18.21 16.17
C GLY A 129 -14.70 -18.37 14.71
N ARG A 130 -15.59 -18.94 13.88
CA ARG A 130 -15.37 -19.07 12.43
C ARG A 130 -15.30 -17.72 11.73
N PHE A 131 -16.22 -16.81 12.04
CA PHE A 131 -16.24 -15.46 11.48
C PHE A 131 -14.96 -14.69 11.81
N VAL A 132 -14.54 -14.70 13.07
CA VAL A 132 -13.30 -14.03 13.51
C VAL A 132 -12.07 -14.63 12.81
N GLN A 133 -12.03 -15.96 12.64
CA GLN A 133 -10.94 -16.61 11.94
C GLN A 133 -10.90 -16.24 10.46
N ALA A 134 -12.05 -16.28 9.77
CA ALA A 134 -12.15 -15.88 8.37
C ALA A 134 -11.78 -14.40 8.17
N ALA A 135 -12.22 -13.52 9.07
CA ALA A 135 -11.86 -12.11 9.05
C ALA A 135 -10.35 -11.89 9.23
N LYS A 136 -9.70 -12.60 10.15
CA LYS A 136 -8.24 -12.54 10.33
C LYS A 136 -7.49 -12.99 9.08
N GLU A 137 -7.95 -14.05 8.44
CA GLU A 137 -7.35 -14.55 7.20
C GLU A 137 -7.48 -13.55 6.05
N LEU A 138 -8.67 -12.97 5.86
CA LEU A 138 -8.91 -11.93 4.87
C LEU A 138 -8.06 -10.68 5.13
N LEU A 139 -8.04 -10.17 6.36
CA LEU A 139 -7.24 -9.00 6.73
C LEU A 139 -5.74 -9.26 6.53
N LYS A 140 -5.25 -10.47 6.83
CA LYS A 140 -3.85 -10.85 6.59
C LYS A 140 -3.53 -10.95 5.11
N PHE A 141 -4.45 -11.49 4.31
CA PHE A 141 -4.32 -11.54 2.85
C PHE A 141 -4.19 -10.13 2.27
N GLU A 142 -5.09 -9.23 2.67
CA GLU A 142 -5.10 -7.84 2.25
C GLU A 142 -3.85 -7.07 2.69
N TRP A 143 -3.44 -7.24 3.95
CA TRP A 143 -2.21 -6.65 4.48
C TRP A 143 -0.97 -7.08 3.68
N THR A 144 -0.93 -8.33 3.27
CA THR A 144 0.17 -8.86 2.44
C THR A 144 0.15 -8.24 1.04
N ARG A 145 -1.04 -8.02 0.47
CA ARG A 145 -1.23 -7.32 -0.81
C ARG A 145 -0.74 -5.88 -0.75
N VAL A 146 -1.05 -5.15 0.33
CA VAL A 146 -0.57 -3.78 0.56
C VAL A 146 0.94 -3.73 0.70
N LYS A 147 1.54 -4.59 1.53
CA LYS A 147 3.00 -4.62 1.72
C LYS A 147 3.79 -4.98 0.48
N ARG A 148 3.22 -5.80 -0.41
CA ARG A 148 3.86 -6.14 -1.69
C ARG A 148 3.98 -4.92 -2.61
N GLY A 149 3.11 -3.93 -2.45
CA GLY A 149 3.02 -2.78 -3.35
C GLY A 149 2.65 -3.18 -4.78
N GLU A 150 2.75 -2.24 -5.72
CA GLU A 150 2.54 -2.53 -7.13
C GLU A 150 3.87 -2.84 -7.81
N LYS A 151 3.92 -3.94 -8.58
CA LYS A 151 5.17 -4.40 -9.22
C LYS A 151 5.76 -3.36 -10.18
N VAL A 152 4.90 -2.60 -10.86
CA VAL A 152 5.28 -1.55 -11.82
C VAL A 152 6.13 -0.50 -11.12
N PHE A 153 5.68 -0.05 -9.96
CA PHE A 153 6.34 0.96 -9.14
C PHE A 153 7.74 0.53 -8.68
N VAL A 154 7.86 -0.70 -8.18
CA VAL A 154 9.15 -1.30 -7.80
C VAL A 154 10.13 -1.34 -8.99
N TRP A 155 9.63 -1.66 -10.19
CA TRP A 155 10.47 -1.75 -11.39
C TRP A 155 10.88 -0.37 -11.90
N THR A 156 9.96 0.59 -11.96
CA THR A 156 10.24 1.97 -12.39
C THR A 156 11.29 2.63 -11.50
N LYS A 157 11.20 2.45 -10.18
CA LYS A 157 12.22 2.93 -9.23
C LYS A 157 13.60 2.36 -9.53
N ARG A 158 13.70 1.06 -9.84
CA ARG A 158 14.97 0.39 -10.18
C ARG A 158 15.55 0.93 -11.49
N VAL A 159 14.72 1.08 -12.52
CA VAL A 159 15.14 1.62 -13.82
C VAL A 159 15.68 3.04 -13.65
N ILE A 160 14.94 3.93 -12.98
CA ILE A 160 15.38 5.32 -12.76
C ILE A 160 16.71 5.35 -11.98
N LEU A 161 16.85 4.54 -10.93
CA LEU A 161 18.06 4.48 -10.13
C LEU A 161 19.26 4.01 -10.96
N VAL A 162 19.09 2.97 -11.78
CA VAL A 162 20.14 2.48 -12.70
C VAL A 162 20.50 3.57 -13.71
N SER A 163 19.52 4.26 -14.29
CA SER A 163 19.76 5.36 -15.23
C SER A 163 20.55 6.51 -14.59
N ILE A 164 20.24 6.89 -13.34
CA ILE A 164 21.00 7.92 -12.61
C ILE A 164 22.44 7.47 -12.36
N VAL A 165 22.66 6.23 -11.89
CA VAL A 165 24.00 5.68 -11.65
C VAL A 165 24.82 5.62 -12.95
N MET A 166 24.19 5.21 -14.06
CA MET A 166 24.83 5.16 -15.36
C MET A 166 25.25 6.56 -15.85
N LEU A 167 24.36 7.54 -15.72
CA LEU A 167 24.67 8.93 -16.09
C LEU A 167 25.80 9.53 -15.25
N LEU A 168 25.79 9.29 -13.93
CA LEU A 168 26.87 9.72 -13.04
C LEU A 168 28.21 9.05 -13.39
N GLY A 169 28.18 7.74 -13.71
CA GLY A 169 29.36 7.00 -14.15
C GLY A 169 29.94 7.52 -15.46
N LEU A 170 29.09 7.84 -16.44
CA LEU A 170 29.51 8.44 -17.71
C LEU A 170 30.13 9.83 -17.48
N LEU A 171 29.50 10.68 -16.66
CA LEU A 171 30.06 12.00 -16.35
C LEU A 171 31.42 11.90 -15.66
N GLY A 172 31.58 10.96 -14.72
CA GLY A 172 32.87 10.69 -14.06
C GLY A 172 33.93 10.18 -15.03
N PHE A 173 33.56 9.30 -15.97
CA PHE A 173 34.47 8.79 -17.00
C PHE A 173 34.96 9.92 -17.93
N PHE A 174 34.04 10.73 -18.46
CA PHE A 174 34.42 11.88 -19.31
C PHE A 174 35.28 12.90 -18.57
N TRP A 175 35.04 13.11 -17.27
CA TRP A 175 35.86 13.97 -16.45
C TRP A 175 37.29 13.42 -16.27
N TYR A 176 37.41 12.11 -16.03
CA TYR A 176 38.71 11.44 -15.89
C TYR A 176 39.52 11.47 -17.20
N ASP A 177 38.90 11.09 -18.32
CA ASP A 177 39.56 11.04 -19.64
C ASP A 177 40.03 12.45 -20.09
N GLY A 178 39.19 13.47 -19.87
CA GLY A 178 39.55 14.87 -20.14
C GLY A 178 40.70 15.41 -19.27
N SER A 179 40.91 14.85 -18.07
CA SER A 179 42.04 15.20 -17.20
C SER A 179 43.36 14.48 -17.57
N GLY A 180 43.29 13.38 -18.32
CA GLY A 180 44.45 12.63 -18.80
C GLY A 180 45.08 13.22 -20.06
N ALA A 181 44.29 13.90 -20.90
CA ALA A 181 44.78 14.51 -22.14
C ALA A 181 45.58 15.82 -21.92
N SER A 182 45.32 16.56 -20.84
CA SER A 182 45.94 17.86 -20.58
C SER A 182 47.37 17.79 -20.03
N SER A 183 47.86 16.61 -19.63
CA SER A 183 49.21 16.43 -19.07
C SER A 183 50.30 16.14 -20.11
N LEU A 184 49.93 15.82 -21.36
CA LEU A 184 50.89 15.46 -22.43
C LEU A 184 51.32 16.63 -23.32
N ASP A 185 50.68 17.81 -23.20
CA ASP A 185 50.97 18.99 -24.04
C ASP A 185 51.95 20.00 -23.42
N VAL A 186 52.50 19.73 -22.22
CA VAL A 186 53.36 20.69 -21.48
C VAL A 186 54.86 20.53 -21.79
N GLU A 187 55.27 19.49 -22.54
CA GLU A 187 56.70 19.15 -22.69
C GLU A 187 57.28 19.44 -24.09
N GLY A 188 56.70 20.40 -24.82
CA GLY A 188 57.03 20.66 -26.25
C GLY A 188 57.77 21.95 -26.60
N ASP A 189 57.92 22.94 -25.69
CA ASP A 189 58.44 24.26 -26.08
C ASP A 189 59.51 24.80 -25.11
N ALA A 190 60.69 24.20 -25.17
CA ALA A 190 61.91 24.76 -24.56
C ALA A 190 63.00 24.86 -25.63
N GLN A 191 62.89 25.84 -26.54
CA GLN A 191 64.02 26.26 -27.36
C GLN A 191 64.89 27.29 -26.62
N PRO A 192 66.21 27.10 -26.50
CA PRO A 192 67.09 28.04 -25.83
C PRO A 192 67.36 29.24 -26.76
N HIS A 193 66.99 30.43 -26.30
CA HIS A 193 67.28 31.69 -26.97
C HIS A 193 68.78 32.00 -26.85
N LEU A 194 69.50 31.84 -27.96
CA LEU A 194 70.90 32.24 -28.12
C LEU A 194 71.01 33.77 -28.01
N VAL A 195 71.60 34.24 -26.92
CA VAL A 195 71.98 35.65 -26.71
C VAL A 195 73.24 35.94 -27.55
N LEU A 196 73.07 36.63 -28.68
CA LEU A 196 74.18 37.25 -29.40
C LEU A 196 74.51 38.60 -28.75
N ARG A 197 75.70 38.65 -28.16
CA ARG A 197 76.35 39.85 -27.60
C ARG A 197 77.06 40.57 -28.76
N ASN A 198 76.60 41.78 -29.10
CA ASN A 198 77.34 42.64 -30.04
C ASN A 198 78.38 43.45 -29.27
N ASP A 199 79.57 43.52 -29.87
CA ASP A 199 80.66 44.46 -29.58
C ASP A 199 80.26 45.91 -29.90
#